data_AF-Q16514-F1
#
_entry.id   AF-Q16514-F1
#
_cell.length_a   1.000
_cell.length_b   1.000
_cell.length_c   1.000
_cell.angle_alpha   90.00
_cell.angle_beta   90.00
_cell.angle_gamma   90.00
#
_symmetry.space_group_name_H-M   'P 1'
#
loop_
_entity.id
_entity.type
_entity.pdbx_description
1 polymer ?
#
loop_
_entity_poly.entity_id
_entity_poly.type
_entity_poly.pdbx_seq_one_letter_code
_entity_poly.pdbx_strand_id
1 'polypeptide(L)'
;MNQFGPSALINLSNFSSIKPEPASTPPQGSMANSTAVVKIPGTPGAGGRLSPENNQVLTKKKLQDLVREVDPNEQLDEDVEEMLLQIADDFIESVVTAACQLARHRKSSTLEVKDVQLHLERQWNMWIPGFGSEEIRPYKKACTTEAHKQRMALIRKTTKK
;
A
#
# COMPACT_ATOMS: atom_id res chain seq x y z
N MET A 1 -2.09 46.43 8.51
CA MET A 1 -1.49 47.36 7.52
C MET A 1 0.00 47.04 7.39
N ASN A 2 0.51 47.05 6.17
CA ASN A 2 1.86 46.71 5.69
C ASN A 2 2.00 45.24 5.23
N GLN A 3 1.77 44.90 3.96
CA GLN A 3 2.49 45.25 2.70
C GLN A 3 3.62 44.26 2.35
N PHE A 4 3.30 43.37 1.41
CA PHE A 4 4.06 42.80 0.30
C PHE A 4 5.59 42.61 0.36
N GLY A 5 5.97 41.40 -0.05
CA GLY A 5 7.10 41.18 -0.96
C GLY A 5 7.44 39.70 -1.14
N PRO A 6 7.13 39.06 -2.30
CA PRO A 6 7.70 37.77 -2.67
C PRO A 6 8.85 37.98 -3.67
N SER A 7 9.96 37.25 -3.53
CA SER A 7 10.84 36.79 -4.62
C SER A 7 12.17 36.24 -4.09
N ALA A 8 12.48 35.00 -4.45
CA ALA A 8 13.71 34.64 -5.18
C ALA A 8 13.77 33.11 -5.32
N LEU A 9 13.50 32.63 -6.54
CA LEU A 9 13.89 31.30 -6.98
C LEU A 9 15.42 31.29 -7.14
N ILE A 10 16.08 30.26 -6.61
CA ILE A 10 17.48 29.98 -6.87
C ILE A 10 17.56 28.64 -7.61
N ASN A 11 18.04 28.72 -8.84
CA ASN A 11 18.37 27.64 -9.75
C ASN A 11 19.92 27.57 -9.87
N LEU A 12 20.40 26.45 -10.43
CA LEU A 12 21.74 26.11 -10.90
C LEU A 12 22.66 25.30 -9.96
N SER A 13 22.63 23.98 -10.21
CA SER A 13 23.72 23.15 -10.77
C SER A 13 25.17 23.28 -10.27
N ASN A 14 25.79 22.09 -10.25
CA ASN A 14 27.23 21.75 -10.14
C ASN A 14 27.79 21.62 -8.72
N PHE A 15 28.11 20.38 -8.32
CA PHE A 15 29.49 20.00 -7.99
C PHE A 15 29.68 18.50 -8.22
N SER A 16 30.68 18.19 -9.04
CA SER A 16 31.14 16.86 -9.40
C SER A 16 31.95 16.20 -8.27
N SER A 17 32.03 14.87 -8.35
CA SER A 17 33.30 14.11 -8.45
C SER A 17 33.68 13.14 -7.31
N ILE A 18 33.97 11.89 -7.75
CA ILE A 18 34.90 10.83 -7.23
C ILE A 18 34.43 10.10 -5.95
N LYS A 19 34.24 8.77 -5.89
CA LYS A 19 35.19 7.67 -6.18
C LYS A 19 34.49 6.28 -6.10
N PRO A 20 34.76 5.31 -6.99
CA PRO A 20 34.44 3.89 -6.75
C PRO A 20 35.70 3.07 -6.38
N GLU A 21 35.52 2.01 -5.60
CA GLU A 21 36.54 1.08 -5.12
C GLU A 21 36.38 -0.29 -5.82
N PRO A 22 37.45 -0.95 -6.30
CA PRO A 22 37.40 -2.33 -6.80
C PRO A 22 38.32 -3.27 -6.01
N ALA A 23 37.93 -4.54 -5.80
CA ALA A 23 38.85 -5.69 -5.76
C ALA A 23 38.13 -7.06 -5.60
N SER A 24 38.59 -8.04 -6.41
CA SER A 24 38.65 -9.50 -6.15
C SER A 24 37.31 -10.27 -6.16
N THR A 25 37.04 -11.36 -6.90
CA THR A 25 37.83 -12.48 -7.47
C THR A 25 36.88 -13.39 -8.32
N PRO A 26 37.31 -14.02 -9.44
CA PRO A 26 36.70 -15.24 -10.03
C PRO A 26 37.70 -16.44 -9.94
N PRO A 27 37.37 -17.74 -10.12
CA PRO A 27 36.82 -18.30 -11.38
C PRO A 27 36.04 -19.66 -11.35
N GLN A 28 35.54 -20.05 -12.55
CA GLN A 28 35.47 -21.42 -13.14
C GLN A 28 34.41 -22.49 -12.76
N GLY A 29 33.76 -23.03 -13.80
CA GLY A 29 33.04 -24.33 -13.88
C GLY A 29 31.74 -24.23 -14.71
N SER A 30 31.74 -24.46 -16.04
CA SER A 30 31.50 -25.73 -16.77
C SER A 30 30.16 -26.41 -16.43
N MET A 31 29.29 -26.94 -17.31
CA MET A 31 29.08 -27.03 -18.77
C MET A 31 27.76 -27.85 -18.96
N ALA A 32 26.96 -27.58 -19.99
CA ALA A 32 25.95 -28.47 -20.64
C ALA A 32 24.72 -28.94 -19.79
N ASN A 33 23.53 -29.28 -20.30
CA ASN A 33 23.08 -29.60 -21.66
C ASN A 33 21.52 -29.53 -21.78
N SER A 34 21.05 -29.09 -22.94
CA SER A 34 19.92 -29.58 -23.76
C SER A 34 18.48 -29.76 -23.20
N THR A 35 17.61 -28.93 -23.81
CA THR A 35 16.22 -29.11 -24.28
C THR A 35 15.62 -30.51 -24.41
N ALA A 36 14.35 -30.64 -23.99
CA ALA A 36 13.34 -31.48 -24.64
C ALA A 36 11.95 -30.81 -24.58
N VAL A 37 11.44 -30.47 -25.76
CA VAL A 37 10.06 -30.04 -26.03
C VAL A 37 9.17 -31.28 -26.11
N VAL A 38 8.05 -31.30 -25.38
CA VAL A 38 6.94 -32.24 -25.66
C VAL A 38 5.63 -31.48 -25.77
N LYS A 39 4.98 -31.75 -26.90
CA LYS A 39 3.68 -31.30 -27.44
C LYS A 39 2.50 -31.44 -26.48
N ILE A 40 1.64 -30.42 -26.53
CA ILE A 40 0.21 -30.41 -26.14
C ILE A 40 -0.59 -31.13 -27.25
N PRO A 41 -1.73 -31.79 -26.96
CA PRO A 41 -3.01 -31.15 -27.34
C PRO A 41 -4.25 -31.54 -26.51
N GLY A 42 -5.10 -30.55 -26.23
CA GLY A 42 -6.55 -30.68 -26.41
C GLY A 42 -7.42 -31.01 -25.18
N THR A 43 -8.11 -29.99 -24.67
CA THR A 43 -9.53 -30.09 -24.31
C THR A 43 -10.20 -28.70 -24.44
N PRO A 44 -11.37 -28.60 -25.09
CA PRO A 44 -12.08 -27.35 -25.36
C PRO A 44 -13.14 -27.02 -24.31
N GLY A 45 -13.48 -25.74 -24.18
CA GLY A 45 -14.83 -25.28 -23.89
C GLY A 45 -15.32 -25.37 -22.44
N ALA A 46 -15.27 -24.24 -21.74
CA ALA A 46 -16.30 -23.87 -20.78
C ALA A 46 -16.37 -22.34 -20.70
N GLY A 47 -17.22 -21.75 -21.56
CA GLY A 47 -17.75 -20.41 -21.36
C GLY A 47 -18.60 -20.41 -20.08
N GLY A 48 -17.94 -20.25 -18.94
CA GLY A 48 -18.57 -20.03 -17.65
C GLY A 48 -19.06 -18.60 -17.58
N ARG A 49 -20.32 -18.41 -17.95
CA ARG A 49 -21.11 -17.23 -17.61
C ARG A 49 -21.06 -17.10 -16.09
N LEU A 50 -20.17 -16.24 -15.59
CA LEU A 50 -20.11 -15.88 -14.17
C LEU A 50 -21.45 -15.21 -13.84
N SER A 51 -22.37 -15.98 -13.27
CA SER A 51 -23.58 -15.43 -12.67
C SER A 51 -23.15 -14.39 -11.62
N PRO A 52 -23.66 -13.15 -11.68
CA PRO A 52 -23.21 -12.06 -10.83
C PRO A 52 -23.40 -12.33 -9.33
N GLU A 53 -24.30 -13.25 -8.95
CA GLU A 53 -24.55 -13.60 -7.54
C GLU A 53 -23.38 -14.32 -6.83
N ASN A 54 -22.44 -14.95 -7.56
CA ASN A 54 -21.36 -15.69 -6.90
C ASN A 54 -20.15 -14.85 -6.50
N ASN A 55 -20.13 -13.56 -6.86
CA ASN A 55 -19.01 -12.68 -6.54
C ASN A 55 -19.27 -11.80 -5.32
N GLN A 56 -20.48 -11.80 -4.77
CA GLN A 56 -20.82 -10.96 -3.64
C GLN A 56 -20.17 -11.50 -2.36
N VAL A 57 -19.32 -10.69 -1.74
CA VAL A 57 -18.57 -11.09 -0.53
C VAL A 57 -19.44 -11.11 0.72
N LEU A 58 -20.56 -10.39 0.68
CA LEU A 58 -21.49 -10.19 1.80
C LEU A 58 -22.92 -10.46 1.33
N THR A 59 -23.67 -11.29 2.05
CA THR A 59 -25.09 -11.52 1.73
C THR A 59 -25.97 -10.43 2.32
N LYS A 60 -27.10 -10.11 1.65
CA LYS A 60 -28.14 -9.19 2.16
C LYS A 60 -28.56 -9.51 3.61
N LYS A 61 -28.72 -10.80 3.94
CA LYS A 61 -29.01 -11.26 5.30
C LYS A 61 -27.93 -10.85 6.30
N LYS A 62 -26.64 -11.04 5.96
CA LYS A 62 -25.54 -10.68 6.86
C LYS A 62 -25.40 -9.16 7.00
N LEU A 63 -25.68 -8.39 5.94
CA LEU A 63 -25.77 -6.93 6.04
C LEU A 63 -26.82 -6.51 7.07
N GLN A 64 -28.03 -7.08 7.02
CA GLN A 64 -29.08 -6.78 8.01
C GLN A 64 -28.70 -7.19 9.44
N ASP A 65 -27.99 -8.31 9.60
CA ASP A 65 -27.45 -8.70 10.90
C ASP A 65 -26.44 -7.66 11.42
N LEU A 66 -25.54 -7.17 10.57
CA LEU A 66 -24.55 -6.13 10.91
C LEU A 66 -25.22 -4.79 11.25
N VAL A 67 -26.26 -4.40 10.52
CA VAL A 67 -27.03 -3.17 10.82
C VAL A 67 -27.66 -3.27 12.20
N ARG A 68 -28.28 -4.41 12.54
CA ARG A 68 -28.88 -4.64 13.87
C ARG A 68 -27.87 -4.66 15.02
N GLU A 69 -26.61 -5.01 14.75
CA GLU A 69 -25.52 -4.90 15.73
C GLU A 69 -25.15 -3.44 16.01
N VAL A 70 -25.36 -2.53 15.05
CA VAL A 70 -25.09 -1.09 15.18
C VAL A 70 -26.29 -0.34 15.76
N ASP A 71 -27.47 -0.51 15.16
CA ASP A 71 -28.74 0.02 15.66
C ASP A 71 -29.86 -1.01 15.43
N PRO A 72 -30.43 -1.59 16.50
CA PRO A 72 -31.53 -2.54 16.40
C PRO A 72 -32.83 -2.01 15.77
N ASN A 73 -33.02 -0.68 15.71
CA ASN A 73 -34.25 -0.07 15.20
C ASN A 73 -34.14 0.40 13.75
N GLU A 74 -32.93 0.42 13.19
CA GLU A 74 -32.70 0.90 11.83
C GLU A 74 -33.21 -0.11 10.80
N GLN A 75 -33.94 0.39 9.80
CA GLN A 75 -34.42 -0.40 8.66
C GLN A 75 -33.95 0.29 7.39
N LEU A 76 -33.05 -0.37 6.67
CA LEU A 76 -32.55 0.13 5.41
C LEU A 76 -33.56 -0.11 4.28
N ASP A 77 -33.70 0.89 3.41
CA ASP A 77 -34.39 0.72 2.14
C ASP A 77 -33.58 -0.19 1.20
N GLU A 78 -34.25 -0.83 0.25
CA GLU A 78 -33.62 -1.82 -0.64
C GLU A 78 -32.50 -1.22 -1.52
N ASP A 79 -32.65 0.02 -1.96
CA ASP A 79 -31.64 0.75 -2.72
C ASP A 79 -30.39 1.07 -1.88
N VAL A 80 -30.58 1.39 -0.60
CA VAL A 80 -29.49 1.62 0.35
C VAL A 80 -28.75 0.31 0.65
N GLU A 81 -29.47 -0.80 0.83
CA GLU A 81 -28.85 -2.11 1.04
C GLU A 81 -27.98 -2.51 -0.16
N GLU A 82 -28.47 -2.33 -1.39
CA GLU A 82 -27.71 -2.63 -2.61
C GLU A 82 -26.46 -1.74 -2.73
N MET A 83 -26.59 -0.44 -2.40
CA MET A 83 -25.45 0.49 -2.41
C MET A 83 -24.38 0.08 -1.40
N LEU A 84 -24.75 -0.32 -0.18
CA LEU A 84 -23.81 -0.77 0.84
C LEU A 84 -23.10 -2.07 0.45
N LEU A 85 -23.81 -2.98 -0.21
CA LEU A 85 -23.23 -4.23 -0.73
C LEU A 85 -22.17 -3.93 -1.80
N GLN A 86 -22.48 -3.04 -2.74
CA GLN A 86 -21.51 -2.62 -3.76
C GLN A 86 -20.28 -1.95 -3.13
N ILE A 87 -20.47 -1.07 -2.15
CA ILE A 87 -19.36 -0.43 -1.43
C ILE A 87 -18.50 -1.47 -0.72
N ALA A 88 -19.10 -2.53 -0.15
CA ALA A 88 -18.35 -3.61 0.50
C ALA A 88 -17.50 -4.40 -0.51
N ASP A 89 -18.03 -4.71 -1.69
CA ASP A 89 -17.28 -5.39 -2.76
C ASP A 89 -16.11 -4.50 -3.24
N ASP A 90 -16.36 -3.21 -3.52
CA ASP A 90 -15.34 -2.24 -3.93
C ASP A 90 -14.25 -2.06 -2.85
N PHE A 91 -14.65 -2.05 -1.57
CA PHE A 91 -13.74 -1.96 -0.43
C PHE A 91 -12.79 -3.16 -0.40
N ILE A 92 -13.31 -4.38 -0.55
CA ILE A 92 -12.49 -5.59 -0.54
C ILE A 92 -11.54 -5.61 -1.74
N GLU A 93 -12.03 -5.27 -2.93
CA GLU A 93 -11.17 -5.22 -4.12
C GLU A 93 -10.02 -4.22 -3.94
N SER A 94 -10.31 -3.03 -3.42
CA SER A 94 -9.32 -1.99 -3.14
C SER A 94 -8.27 -2.45 -2.12
N VAL A 95 -8.72 -2.98 -0.97
CA VAL A 95 -7.86 -3.44 0.11
C VAL A 95 -6.98 -4.60 -0.35
N VAL A 96 -7.55 -5.60 -1.03
CA VAL A 96 -6.81 -6.78 -1.50
C VAL A 96 -5.80 -6.39 -2.58
N THR A 97 -6.19 -5.52 -3.52
CA THR A 97 -5.30 -5.03 -4.58
C THR A 97 -4.08 -4.31 -3.99
N ALA A 98 -4.30 -3.39 -3.05
CA ALA A 98 -3.22 -2.67 -2.41
C ALA A 98 -2.35 -3.57 -1.51
N ALA A 99 -2.95 -4.52 -0.79
CA ALA A 99 -2.21 -5.47 0.02
C ALA A 99 -1.34 -6.41 -0.85
N CYS A 100 -1.83 -6.84 -2.01
CA CYS A 100 -1.04 -7.58 -3.00
C CYS A 100 0.14 -6.75 -3.54
N GLN A 101 -0.06 -5.44 -3.77
CA GLN A 101 1.04 -4.54 -4.15
C GLN A 101 2.09 -4.42 -3.04
N LEU A 102 1.68 -4.36 -1.76
CA LEU A 102 2.59 -4.34 -0.61
C LEU A 102 3.37 -5.66 -0.47
N ALA A 103 2.71 -6.80 -0.66
CA ALA A 103 3.37 -8.12 -0.66
C ALA A 103 4.45 -8.19 -1.75
N ARG A 104 4.14 -7.72 -2.96
CA ARG A 104 5.11 -7.63 -4.07
C ARG A 104 6.23 -6.63 -3.78
N HIS A 105 5.95 -5.50 -3.14
CA HIS A 105 6.94 -4.49 -2.79
C HIS A 105 8.02 -5.03 -1.85
N ARG A 106 7.67 -5.90 -0.89
CA ARG A 106 8.65 -6.61 -0.06
C ARG A 106 9.31 -7.80 -0.75
N LYS A 107 9.05 -8.02 -2.04
CA LYS A 107 9.54 -9.13 -2.86
C LYS A 107 8.96 -10.50 -2.45
N SER A 108 7.75 -10.52 -1.89
CA SER A 108 7.02 -11.76 -1.59
C SER A 108 6.00 -12.07 -2.66
N SER A 109 5.81 -13.35 -2.96
CA SER A 109 4.71 -13.88 -3.78
C SER A 109 3.51 -14.32 -2.93
N THR A 110 3.61 -14.19 -1.60
CA THR A 110 2.58 -14.61 -0.65
C THR A 110 2.02 -13.38 0.06
N LEU A 111 0.70 -13.22 0.01
CA LEU A 111 -0.01 -12.21 0.79
C LEU A 111 0.00 -12.61 2.26
N GLU A 112 0.43 -11.71 3.14
CA GLU A 112 0.49 -11.95 4.59
C GLU A 112 -0.37 -10.91 5.32
N VAL A 113 -0.79 -11.20 6.55
CA VAL A 113 -1.67 -10.33 7.36
C VAL A 113 -1.12 -8.90 7.48
N LYS A 114 0.21 -8.74 7.62
CA LYS A 114 0.87 -7.43 7.70
C LYS A 114 0.62 -6.53 6.47
N ASP A 115 0.36 -7.10 5.29
CA ASP A 115 0.11 -6.30 4.08
C ASP A 115 -1.26 -5.64 4.14
N VAL A 116 -2.27 -6.42 4.53
CA VAL A 116 -3.64 -5.95 4.69
C VAL A 116 -3.71 -4.94 5.82
N GLN A 117 -3.12 -5.27 6.96
CA GLN A 117 -3.11 -4.40 8.13
C GLN A 117 -2.45 -3.05 7.86
N LEU A 118 -1.28 -3.04 7.21
CA LEU A 118 -0.59 -1.79 6.87
C LEU A 118 -1.45 -0.89 5.99
N HIS A 119 -2.21 -1.47 5.05
CA HIS A 119 -3.10 -0.70 4.18
C HIS A 119 -4.30 -0.13 4.96
N LEU A 120 -4.94 -0.93 5.80
CA LEU A 120 -6.06 -0.49 6.65
C LEU A 120 -5.65 0.64 7.61
N GLU A 121 -4.50 0.52 8.26
CA GLU A 121 -4.02 1.55 9.19
C GLU A 121 -3.69 2.87 8.47
N ARG A 122 -3.10 2.81 7.26
CA ARG A 122 -2.61 4.01 6.56
C ARG A 122 -3.62 4.70 5.67
N GLN A 123 -4.59 3.98 5.11
CA GLN A 123 -5.54 4.53 4.14
C GLN A 123 -6.93 4.69 4.74
N TRP A 124 -7.35 3.76 5.58
CA TRP A 124 -8.68 3.74 6.18
C TRP A 124 -8.68 4.19 7.64
N ASN A 125 -7.49 4.38 8.22
CA ASN A 125 -7.31 4.75 9.62
C ASN A 125 -7.99 3.73 10.58
N MET A 126 -8.08 2.48 10.12
CA MET A 126 -8.66 1.34 10.84
C MET A 126 -7.54 0.54 11.50
N TRP A 127 -7.70 0.24 12.79
CA TRP A 127 -6.81 -0.62 13.54
C TRP A 127 -7.58 -1.83 14.07
N ILE A 128 -7.10 -3.03 13.74
CA ILE A 128 -7.74 -4.29 14.15
C ILE A 128 -6.96 -4.85 15.34
N PRO A 129 -7.56 -4.88 16.55
CA PRO A 129 -6.92 -5.50 17.71
C PRO A 129 -6.62 -6.99 17.46
N GLY A 130 -5.50 -7.47 18.00
CA GLY A 130 -5.12 -8.89 17.94
C GLY A 130 -4.35 -9.32 16.68
N PHE A 131 -4.17 -8.44 15.69
CA PHE A 131 -3.39 -8.71 14.48
C PHE A 131 -2.16 -7.78 14.36
N GLY A 132 -1.06 -8.31 13.81
CA GLY A 132 0.11 -7.55 13.33
C GLY A 132 1.09 -7.01 14.34
N SER A 133 1.34 -7.77 15.40
CA SER A 133 2.42 -7.57 16.38
C SER A 133 2.35 -6.25 17.16
N GLU A 134 2.42 -6.43 18.47
CA GLU A 134 2.54 -5.42 19.52
C GLU A 134 3.91 -4.70 19.46
N GLU A 135 4.28 -4.18 18.29
CA GLU A 135 5.26 -3.10 18.22
C GLU A 135 4.46 -1.81 18.09
N ILE A 136 4.11 -1.21 19.24
CA ILE A 136 3.79 0.21 19.31
C ILE A 136 4.89 0.89 18.51
N ARG A 137 4.57 1.33 17.28
CA ARG A 137 5.54 1.94 16.37
C ARG A 137 6.23 3.02 17.20
N PRO A 138 7.53 2.87 17.53
CA PRO A 138 8.23 3.96 18.15
C PRO A 138 8.10 5.08 17.12
N TYR A 139 7.41 6.16 17.49
CA TYR A 139 7.37 7.36 16.66
C TYR A 139 8.82 7.82 16.52
N LYS A 140 9.50 7.32 15.48
CA LYS A 140 10.81 7.81 15.10
C LYS A 140 10.52 9.17 14.50
N LYS A 141 10.87 10.24 15.23
CA LYS A 141 10.93 11.58 14.66
C LYS A 141 11.66 11.46 13.33
N ALA A 142 11.03 11.97 12.26
CA ALA A 142 11.63 11.95 10.92
C ALA A 142 13.09 12.38 11.04
N CYS A 143 14.01 11.59 10.45
CA CYS A 143 15.43 11.91 10.51
C CYS A 143 15.60 13.33 9.95
N THR A 144 16.06 14.25 10.80
CA THR A 144 16.30 15.62 10.36
C THR A 144 17.61 15.62 9.58
N THR A 145 17.52 15.92 8.29
CA THR A 145 18.71 16.07 7.45
C THR A 145 19.60 17.18 8.01
N GLU A 146 20.91 17.11 7.78
CA GLU A 146 21.83 18.17 8.22
C GLU A 146 21.41 19.54 7.66
N ALA A 147 21.01 19.57 6.39
CA ALA A 147 20.42 20.74 5.74
C ALA A 147 19.20 21.28 6.50
N HIS A 148 18.31 20.41 6.99
CA HIS A 148 17.16 20.83 7.81
C HIS A 148 17.62 21.42 9.15
N LYS A 149 18.63 20.82 9.82
CA LYS A 149 19.20 21.36 11.07
C LYS A 149 19.81 22.74 10.86
N GLN A 150 20.58 22.93 9.79
CA GLN A 150 21.18 24.21 9.42
C GLN A 150 20.10 25.28 9.14
N ARG A 151 19.07 24.94 8.36
CA ARG A 151 17.92 25.82 8.10
C ARG A 151 17.22 26.23 9.41
N MET A 152 16.93 25.28 10.29
CA MET A 152 16.30 25.57 11.58
C MET A 152 17.18 26.45 12.47
N ALA A 153 18.50 26.27 12.45
CA ALA A 153 19.43 27.12 13.18
C ALA A 153 19.44 28.57 12.66
N LEU A 154 19.40 28.76 11.34
CA LEU A 154 19.31 30.10 10.73
C LEU A 154 17.99 30.79 11.10
N ILE A 155 16.85 30.09 11.02
CA ILE A 155 15.54 30.63 11.42
C ILE A 155 15.56 31.07 12.89
N ARG A 156 16.09 30.24 13.80
CA ARG A 156 16.22 30.58 15.23
C ARG A 156 17.11 31.80 15.48
N LYS A 157 18.13 32.03 14.65
CA LYS A 157 18.98 33.22 14.72
C LYS A 157 18.25 34.47 14.23
N THR A 158 17.42 34.36 13.20
CA THR A 158 16.69 35.51 12.63
C THR A 158 15.49 35.95 13.46
N THR A 159 14.81 35.05 14.18
CA THR A 159 13.64 35.39 15.03
C THR A 159 14.02 35.97 16.40
N LYS A 160 15.32 35.99 16.75
CA LYS A 160 15.83 36.54 18.02
C LYS A 160 16.18 38.04 17.98
N LYS A 161 15.68 38.77 16.98
CA LYS A 161 15.74 40.24 16.88
C LYS A 161 14.33 40.80 16.91
#